data_AF-A0A6H9LJK4-F1
#
_entry.id   AF-A0A6H9LJK4-F1
#
_cell.length_a   1.000
_cell.length_b   1.000
_cell.length_c   1.000
_cell.angle_alpha   90.00
_cell.angle_beta   90.00
_cell.angle_gamma   90.00
#
_symmetry.space_group_name_H-M   'P 1'
#
loop_
_entity.id
_entity.type
_entity.pdbx_description
1 polymer ?
#
loop_
_entity_poly.entity_id
_entity_poly.type
_entity_poly.pdbx_seq_one_letter_code
_entity_poly.pdbx_strand_id
1 'polypeptide(L)'
;MKKIFIICLLIVICMSSVQTAENEDILGKILTEAGFSRADLGYQPKGYWNRFPLDIPYRLTSFDALYAEPLKLIDYATVMGNTVEQYLDPTYADTNANALYYLVYNLGVDKKLGGFRSYSANLLDAPNSPTPIITAIEDLYKMADRETIFQSFGSTSHPFVNDSVQAELDKLPDSAKIHIAKIIVNLGDAIKWRNIAFRNCDASDMQKVIAIRDLADTQNDGTKYYPEIDDIASSIDYPSLHYSALKVAAAVGEAEANLKQYVKDIPDDFELHIETPYGNIAFLSPVFKKHKLPQPKATAGTVAPIKGWYEIEATNYLLILDFGRNIIYQGSAGATASLANPVSVVLDMGGNDYYGFQRDSYPQTTGVGILGVGLVFDSDGNDEYNGTDFAQGTGLFGVGVLYDKKGNDKYKASLSAQGCGYFGIGLCLDGTGDDEYYIHGSGQGCGGVGGGIGVCASFDGKDRYTAEPFSEIFNRGDYHSE
;
A
#
# COMPACT_ATOMS: atom_id res chain seq x y z
N MET A 1 50.54 -30.10 -39.16
CA MET A 1 49.63 -31.19 -38.70
C MET A 1 49.62 -31.41 -37.18
N LYS A 2 50.72 -31.30 -36.44
CA LYS A 2 50.72 -31.52 -34.96
C LYS A 2 50.10 -30.39 -34.10
N LYS A 3 49.99 -29.15 -34.58
CA LYS A 3 49.39 -28.03 -33.81
C LYS A 3 47.85 -27.91 -33.90
N ILE A 4 47.24 -28.44 -34.97
CA ILE A 4 45.78 -28.42 -35.16
C ILE A 4 45.11 -29.54 -34.36
N PHE A 5 45.79 -30.68 -34.19
CA PHE A 5 45.29 -31.81 -33.43
C PHE A 5 45.19 -31.53 -31.92
N ILE A 6 46.08 -30.68 -31.38
CA ILE A 6 46.08 -30.32 -29.95
C ILE A 6 44.95 -29.33 -29.61
N ILE A 7 44.59 -28.44 -30.54
CA ILE A 7 43.49 -27.47 -30.35
C ILE A 7 42.13 -28.17 -30.46
N CYS A 8 41.96 -29.13 -31.39
CA CYS A 8 40.74 -29.94 -31.44
C CYS A 8 40.59 -30.87 -30.23
N LEU A 9 41.69 -31.40 -29.67
CA LEU A 9 41.62 -32.23 -28.47
C LEU A 9 41.29 -31.41 -27.20
N LEU A 10 41.78 -30.16 -27.10
CA LEU A 10 41.44 -29.24 -26.01
C LEU A 10 40.00 -28.72 -26.09
N ILE A 11 39.44 -28.51 -27.29
CA ILE A 11 38.02 -28.12 -27.46
C ILE A 11 37.08 -29.31 -27.16
N VAL A 12 37.49 -30.54 -27.47
CA VAL A 12 36.69 -31.74 -27.15
C VAL A 12 36.76 -32.09 -25.67
N ILE A 13 37.90 -31.86 -24.99
CA ILE A 13 38.05 -32.10 -23.54
C ILE A 13 37.37 -31.01 -22.70
N CYS A 14 37.19 -29.78 -23.21
CA CYS A 14 36.38 -28.75 -22.53
C CYS A 14 34.85 -28.92 -22.70
N MET A 15 34.38 -29.85 -23.54
CA MET A 15 32.93 -30.15 -23.67
C MET A 15 32.49 -31.39 -22.88
N SER A 16 33.42 -32.11 -22.24
CA SER A 16 33.14 -33.36 -21.54
C SER A 16 33.52 -33.27 -20.07
N SER A 17 32.85 -32.40 -19.31
CA SER A 17 32.54 -32.57 -17.88
C SER A 17 31.97 -31.27 -17.29
N VAL A 18 30.85 -30.82 -17.80
CA VAL A 18 29.82 -30.29 -16.90
C VAL A 18 28.71 -31.32 -16.93
N GLN A 19 28.97 -32.50 -16.37
CA GLN A 19 27.89 -33.27 -15.78
C GLN A 19 27.41 -32.41 -14.62
N THR A 20 26.43 -31.55 -14.88
CA THR A 20 25.50 -31.15 -13.83
C THR A 20 25.06 -32.46 -13.20
N ALA A 21 25.41 -32.68 -11.94
CA ALA A 21 24.80 -33.74 -11.17
C ALA A 21 23.29 -33.51 -11.33
N GLU A 22 22.62 -34.37 -12.10
CA GLU A 22 21.16 -34.33 -12.17
C GLU A 22 20.71 -34.56 -10.73
N ASN A 23 20.23 -33.48 -10.09
CA ASN A 23 19.61 -33.61 -8.79
C ASN A 23 18.52 -34.67 -8.94
N GLU A 24 18.62 -35.69 -8.11
CA GLU A 24 17.70 -36.82 -8.10
C GLU A 24 16.25 -36.31 -8.03
N ASP A 25 15.36 -36.80 -8.91
CA ASP A 25 13.93 -36.41 -8.90
C ASP A 25 13.19 -37.08 -7.73
N ILE A 26 13.40 -36.55 -6.53
CA ILE A 26 12.82 -37.06 -5.28
C ILE A 26 11.29 -37.06 -5.36
N LEU A 27 10.68 -35.98 -5.87
CA LEU A 27 9.23 -35.88 -6.01
C LEU A 27 8.68 -36.97 -6.95
N GLY A 28 9.32 -37.19 -8.10
CA GLY A 28 8.94 -38.23 -9.05
C GLY A 28 9.00 -39.63 -8.44
N LYS A 29 10.01 -39.92 -7.60
CA LYS A 29 10.11 -41.18 -6.86
C LYS A 29 8.98 -41.36 -5.85
N ILE A 30 8.72 -40.35 -5.02
CA ILE A 30 7.62 -40.37 -4.04
C ILE A 30 6.28 -40.63 -4.72
N LEU A 31 6.01 -39.94 -5.84
CA LEU A 31 4.77 -40.15 -6.60
C LEU A 31 4.69 -41.57 -7.14
N THR A 32 5.77 -42.08 -7.73
CA THR A 32 5.82 -43.45 -8.28
C THR A 32 5.59 -44.50 -7.20
N GLU A 33 6.21 -44.35 -6.02
CA GLU A 33 5.99 -45.24 -4.87
C GLU A 33 4.54 -45.20 -4.37
N ALA A 34 3.90 -44.03 -4.42
CA ALA A 34 2.48 -43.85 -4.10
C ALA A 34 1.52 -44.29 -5.22
N GLY A 35 2.04 -44.75 -6.38
CA GLY A 35 1.22 -45.18 -7.52
C GLY A 35 0.68 -44.04 -8.39
N PHE A 36 1.29 -42.85 -8.31
CA PHE A 36 0.94 -41.65 -9.06
C PHE A 36 2.10 -41.18 -9.96
N SER A 37 1.78 -40.26 -10.86
CA SER A 37 2.71 -39.50 -11.68
C SER A 37 2.47 -38.00 -11.52
N ARG A 38 3.37 -37.17 -12.06
CA ARG A 38 3.15 -35.71 -12.11
C ARG A 38 1.90 -35.33 -12.91
N ALA A 39 1.43 -36.16 -13.84
CA ALA A 39 0.21 -35.93 -14.60
C ALA A 39 -1.06 -36.13 -13.77
N ASP A 40 -0.97 -36.79 -12.61
CA ASP A 40 -2.07 -36.99 -11.67
C ASP A 40 -2.17 -35.84 -10.64
N LEU A 41 -1.20 -34.91 -10.65
CA LEU A 41 -1.25 -33.71 -9.83
C LEU A 41 -2.17 -32.66 -10.45
N GLY A 42 -2.65 -31.76 -9.59
CA GLY A 42 -3.56 -30.69 -10.00
C GLY A 42 -5.01 -31.14 -10.06
N TYR A 43 -5.89 -30.16 -9.91
CA TYR A 43 -7.32 -30.41 -9.82
C TYR A 43 -8.00 -29.97 -11.11
N GLN A 44 -8.81 -30.86 -11.69
CA GLN A 44 -9.56 -30.63 -12.91
C GLN A 44 -11.06 -30.79 -12.60
N PRO A 45 -11.77 -29.68 -12.32
CA PRO A 45 -13.18 -29.74 -11.99
C PRO A 45 -13.95 -30.45 -13.10
N LYS A 46 -14.86 -31.37 -12.75
CA LYS A 46 -15.76 -31.98 -13.72
C LYS A 46 -17.15 -31.38 -13.57
N GLY A 47 -17.71 -30.89 -14.66
CA GLY A 47 -19.02 -30.23 -14.67
C GLY A 47 -20.22 -31.10 -14.26
N TYR A 48 -20.02 -32.40 -13.99
CA TYR A 48 -21.06 -33.31 -13.47
C TYR A 48 -20.97 -33.52 -11.95
N TRP A 49 -20.10 -32.80 -11.24
CA TRP A 49 -19.99 -32.92 -9.79
C TRP A 49 -21.14 -32.18 -9.09
N ASN A 50 -22.01 -32.93 -8.42
CA ASN A 50 -23.22 -32.39 -7.77
C ASN A 50 -22.95 -31.60 -6.47
N ARG A 51 -21.70 -31.57 -5.98
CA ARG A 51 -21.31 -30.96 -4.69
C ARG A 51 -20.16 -29.95 -4.79
N PHE A 52 -19.67 -29.69 -5.99
CA PHE A 52 -18.67 -28.64 -6.22
C PHE A 52 -19.35 -27.48 -6.94
N PRO A 53 -19.16 -26.22 -6.52
CA PRO A 53 -19.73 -25.08 -7.23
C PRO A 53 -19.27 -25.09 -8.69
N LEU A 54 -20.23 -25.04 -9.62
CA LEU A 54 -19.96 -25.00 -11.06
C LEU A 54 -19.34 -23.68 -11.49
N ASP A 55 -19.60 -22.60 -10.73
CA ASP A 55 -18.99 -21.29 -10.89
C ASP A 55 -18.63 -20.74 -9.51
N ILE A 56 -17.33 -20.49 -9.29
CA ILE A 56 -16.81 -19.88 -8.07
C ILE A 56 -16.58 -18.41 -8.37
N PRO A 57 -17.34 -17.50 -7.72
CA PRO A 57 -17.22 -16.08 -7.99
C PRO A 57 -15.85 -15.56 -7.54
N TYR A 58 -15.41 -14.48 -8.18
CA TYR A 58 -14.24 -13.69 -7.76
C TYR A 58 -12.92 -14.45 -7.70
N ARG A 59 -12.73 -15.48 -8.53
CA ARG A 59 -11.41 -16.14 -8.66
C ARG A 59 -10.37 -15.16 -9.22
N LEU A 60 -9.12 -15.32 -8.79
CA LEU A 60 -7.98 -14.65 -9.43
C LEU A 60 -7.82 -15.15 -10.87
N THR A 61 -7.30 -14.30 -11.74
CA THR A 61 -7.07 -14.62 -13.17
C THR A 61 -6.16 -15.83 -13.36
N SER A 62 -5.19 -16.02 -12.46
CA SER A 62 -4.25 -17.14 -12.46
C SER A 62 -4.77 -18.41 -11.76
N PHE A 63 -5.90 -18.33 -11.03
CA PHE A 63 -6.34 -19.39 -10.12
C PHE A 63 -6.51 -20.73 -10.86
N ASP A 64 -7.30 -20.76 -11.94
CA ASP A 64 -7.61 -22.02 -12.63
C ASP A 64 -6.37 -22.68 -13.22
N ALA A 65 -5.44 -21.90 -13.76
CA ALA A 65 -4.19 -22.39 -14.32
C ALA A 65 -3.25 -22.94 -13.23
N LEU A 66 -3.11 -22.23 -12.10
CA LEU A 66 -2.29 -22.69 -10.97
C LEU A 66 -2.91 -23.89 -10.25
N TYR A 67 -4.23 -23.95 -10.17
CA TYR A 67 -4.94 -25.08 -9.57
C TYR A 67 -4.88 -26.34 -10.44
N ALA A 68 -4.86 -26.16 -11.76
CA ALA A 68 -4.62 -27.21 -12.74
C ALA A 68 -3.16 -27.70 -12.76
N GLU A 69 -2.18 -26.81 -12.54
CA GLU A 69 -0.75 -27.11 -12.55
C GLU A 69 -0.05 -26.61 -11.27
N PRO A 70 -0.27 -27.26 -10.11
CA PRO A 70 0.15 -26.73 -8.80
C PRO A 70 1.66 -26.56 -8.65
N LEU A 71 2.47 -27.28 -9.44
CA LEU A 71 3.93 -27.11 -9.45
C LEU A 71 4.39 -25.75 -9.99
N LYS A 72 3.52 -25.04 -10.73
CA LYS A 72 3.77 -23.67 -11.21
C LYS A 72 3.56 -22.60 -10.14
N LEU A 73 3.01 -22.96 -8.98
CA LEU A 73 2.89 -22.03 -7.86
C LEU A 73 4.27 -21.53 -7.40
N ILE A 74 5.30 -22.37 -7.46
CA ILE A 74 6.67 -21.97 -7.10
C ILE A 74 7.16 -20.89 -8.07
N ASP A 75 7.07 -21.11 -9.39
CA ASP A 75 7.47 -20.12 -10.40
C ASP A 75 6.70 -18.79 -10.18
N TYR A 76 5.40 -18.87 -9.92
CA TYR A 76 4.55 -17.71 -9.67
C TYR A 76 4.99 -16.92 -8.43
N ALA A 77 5.24 -17.62 -7.31
CA ALA A 77 5.70 -17.00 -6.07
C ALA A 77 7.14 -16.47 -6.21
N THR A 78 8.02 -17.16 -6.92
CA THR A 78 9.40 -16.71 -7.17
C THR A 78 9.43 -15.41 -7.97
N VAL A 79 8.54 -15.20 -8.94
CA VAL A 79 8.45 -13.91 -9.65
C VAL A 79 8.06 -12.76 -8.70
N MET A 80 7.19 -13.03 -7.72
CA MET A 80 6.86 -12.05 -6.69
C MET A 80 8.07 -11.79 -5.77
N GLY A 81 8.77 -12.83 -5.32
CA GLY A 81 10.01 -12.70 -4.55
C GLY A 81 11.09 -11.89 -5.29
N ASN A 82 11.35 -12.19 -6.57
CA ASN A 82 12.30 -11.45 -7.39
C ASN A 82 11.92 -9.97 -7.54
N THR A 83 10.62 -9.66 -7.54
CA THR A 83 10.14 -8.27 -7.57
C THR A 83 10.53 -7.54 -6.28
N VAL A 84 10.32 -8.19 -5.13
CA VAL A 84 10.73 -7.67 -3.81
C VAL A 84 12.24 -7.47 -3.80
N GLU A 85 13.01 -8.51 -4.13
CA GLU A 85 14.49 -8.46 -4.18
C GLU A 85 15.01 -7.35 -5.09
N GLN A 86 14.36 -7.06 -6.22
CA GLN A 86 14.84 -6.04 -7.14
C GLN A 86 14.45 -4.62 -6.70
N TYR A 87 13.19 -4.42 -6.31
CA TYR A 87 12.63 -3.08 -6.18
C TYR A 87 12.62 -2.56 -4.75
N LEU A 88 12.82 -3.41 -3.74
CA LEU A 88 13.09 -2.99 -2.36
C LEU A 88 14.59 -2.93 -2.03
N ASP A 89 15.47 -3.46 -2.89
CA ASP A 89 16.92 -3.30 -2.72
C ASP A 89 17.29 -1.81 -2.65
N PRO A 90 17.96 -1.33 -1.59
CA PRO A 90 18.37 0.06 -1.45
C PRO A 90 19.18 0.58 -2.65
N THR A 91 19.98 -0.27 -3.31
CA THR A 91 20.75 0.11 -4.50
C THR A 91 19.84 0.55 -5.66
N TYR A 92 18.63 -0.01 -5.76
CA TYR A 92 17.60 0.39 -6.71
C TYR A 92 16.66 1.45 -6.12
N ALA A 93 16.05 1.17 -4.95
CA ALA A 93 14.99 1.95 -4.34
C ALA A 93 15.43 3.38 -3.98
N ASP A 94 16.69 3.60 -3.59
CA ASP A 94 17.18 4.95 -3.25
C ASP A 94 17.54 5.79 -4.47
N THR A 95 17.79 5.14 -5.61
CA THR A 95 18.29 5.78 -6.84
C THR A 95 17.23 5.89 -7.94
N ASN A 96 16.11 5.17 -7.82
CA ASN A 96 15.04 5.14 -8.82
C ASN A 96 13.67 5.44 -8.20
N ALA A 97 13.09 6.58 -8.58
CA ALA A 97 11.76 7.03 -8.11
C ALA A 97 10.59 6.08 -8.49
N ASN A 98 10.82 5.11 -9.37
CA ASN A 98 9.78 4.20 -9.88
C ASN A 98 9.71 2.85 -9.13
N ALA A 99 10.51 2.65 -8.08
CA ALA A 99 10.52 1.43 -7.28
C ALA A 99 9.11 1.06 -6.77
N LEU A 100 8.46 2.00 -6.09
CA LEU A 100 7.10 1.81 -5.56
C LEU A 100 6.06 1.54 -6.67
N TYR A 101 6.17 2.20 -7.82
CA TYR A 101 5.30 1.92 -8.97
C TYR A 101 5.42 0.46 -9.41
N TYR A 102 6.64 -0.06 -9.52
CA TYR A 102 6.86 -1.44 -9.93
C TYR A 102 6.45 -2.45 -8.87
N LEU A 103 6.62 -2.15 -7.59
CA LEU A 103 6.11 -2.99 -6.50
C LEU A 103 4.58 -3.10 -6.57
N VAL A 104 3.87 -1.96 -6.63
CA VAL A 104 2.41 -1.93 -6.74
C VAL A 104 1.93 -2.65 -8.01
N TYR A 105 2.62 -2.46 -9.12
CA TYR A 105 2.28 -3.12 -10.38
C TYR A 105 2.47 -4.64 -10.31
N ASN A 106 3.69 -5.10 -10.03
CA ASN A 106 4.08 -6.50 -10.17
C ASN A 106 3.52 -7.39 -9.04
N LEU A 107 3.40 -6.86 -7.82
CA LEU A 107 2.86 -7.61 -6.68
C LEU A 107 1.34 -7.57 -6.64
N GLY A 108 0.71 -6.47 -7.07
CA GLY A 108 -0.72 -6.25 -6.99
C GLY A 108 -1.45 -6.32 -8.33
N VAL A 109 -1.28 -5.27 -9.14
CA VAL A 109 -2.11 -5.04 -10.35
C VAL A 109 -1.99 -6.16 -11.37
N ASP A 110 -0.77 -6.62 -11.64
CA ASP A 110 -0.50 -7.74 -12.54
C ASP A 110 -1.18 -9.02 -12.05
N LYS A 111 -1.13 -9.28 -10.75
CA LYS A 111 -1.70 -10.50 -10.15
C LYS A 111 -3.22 -10.47 -10.11
N LYS A 112 -3.80 -9.28 -9.96
CA LYS A 112 -5.26 -9.08 -9.95
C LYS A 112 -5.86 -9.07 -11.36
N LEU A 113 -5.18 -8.49 -12.35
CA LEU A 113 -5.73 -8.30 -13.71
C LEU A 113 -5.15 -9.24 -14.78
N GLY A 114 -4.03 -9.92 -14.53
CA GLY A 114 -3.30 -10.68 -15.56
C GLY A 114 -2.53 -9.78 -16.56
N GLY A 115 -2.25 -8.54 -16.17
CA GLY A 115 -1.49 -7.55 -16.95
C GLY A 115 -2.26 -6.26 -17.26
N PHE A 116 -1.62 -5.10 -17.08
CA PHE A 116 -2.23 -3.78 -17.34
C PHE A 116 -1.20 -2.63 -17.40
N ARG A 117 -0.94 -2.03 -18.57
CA ARG A 117 -0.11 -0.80 -18.73
C ARG A 117 1.13 -0.71 -17.80
N SER A 118 2.12 -1.57 -18.02
CA SER A 118 3.28 -1.77 -17.14
C SER A 118 4.45 -0.77 -17.30
N TYR A 119 4.30 0.29 -18.09
CA TYR A 119 5.43 1.13 -18.53
C TYR A 119 5.51 2.50 -17.83
N SER A 120 4.38 3.14 -17.50
CA SER A 120 4.35 4.45 -16.84
C SER A 120 2.94 4.80 -16.35
N ALA A 121 2.87 5.58 -15.29
CA ALA A 121 1.64 6.20 -14.80
C ALA A 121 1.24 7.49 -15.55
N ASN A 122 2.07 7.97 -16.49
CA ASN A 122 1.89 9.25 -17.20
C ASN A 122 1.58 10.40 -16.24
N LEU A 123 2.53 10.70 -15.35
CA LEU A 123 2.40 11.80 -14.40
C LEU A 123 2.33 13.14 -15.14
N LEU A 124 1.50 14.04 -14.62
CA LEU A 124 1.39 15.42 -15.08
C LEU A 124 2.51 16.26 -14.48
N ASP A 125 2.94 17.29 -15.20
CA ASP A 125 3.89 18.28 -14.68
C ASP A 125 3.21 19.24 -13.69
N ALA A 126 4.02 19.91 -12.87
CA ALA A 126 3.54 20.98 -12.00
C ALA A 126 2.92 22.13 -12.82
N PRO A 127 1.98 22.90 -12.25
CA PRO A 127 1.42 24.06 -12.93
C PRO A 127 2.52 25.07 -13.26
N ASN A 128 2.54 25.57 -14.50
CA ASN A 128 3.42 26.66 -14.90
C ASN A 128 2.88 27.99 -14.37
N SER A 129 3.22 28.29 -13.11
CA SER A 129 2.69 29.42 -12.35
C SER A 129 3.76 29.94 -11.37
N PRO A 130 3.79 31.25 -11.05
CA PRO A 130 4.61 31.78 -9.95
C PRO A 130 4.25 31.20 -8.57
N THR A 131 3.03 30.69 -8.41
CA THR A 131 2.51 30.11 -7.17
C THR A 131 2.02 28.68 -7.40
N PRO A 132 2.91 27.73 -7.76
CA PRO A 132 2.51 26.44 -8.32
C PRO A 132 1.68 25.58 -7.36
N ILE A 133 1.97 25.63 -6.05
CA ILE A 133 1.20 24.89 -5.02
C ILE A 133 -0.24 25.41 -4.95
N ILE A 134 -0.39 26.74 -4.88
CA ILE A 134 -1.70 27.38 -4.82
C ILE A 134 -2.51 27.05 -6.08
N THR A 135 -1.90 27.15 -7.26
CA THR A 135 -2.56 26.79 -8.51
C THR A 135 -3.01 25.32 -8.51
N ALA A 136 -2.19 24.40 -8.01
CA ALA A 136 -2.55 22.99 -7.89
C ALA A 136 -3.74 22.77 -6.94
N ILE A 137 -3.79 23.50 -5.81
CA ILE A 137 -4.91 23.46 -4.86
C ILE A 137 -6.19 24.04 -5.50
N GLU A 138 -6.10 25.19 -6.18
CA GLU A 138 -7.23 25.77 -6.90
C GLU A 138 -7.79 24.82 -7.97
N ASP A 139 -6.93 24.04 -8.62
CA ASP A 139 -7.37 23.04 -9.59
C ASP A 139 -8.14 21.88 -8.95
N LEU A 140 -7.84 21.51 -7.69
CA LEU A 140 -8.67 20.57 -6.92
C LEU A 140 -10.07 21.16 -6.64
N TYR A 141 -10.16 22.44 -6.30
CA TYR A 141 -11.45 23.12 -6.12
C TYR A 141 -12.26 23.19 -7.41
N LYS A 142 -11.62 23.55 -8.53
CA LYS A 142 -12.27 23.52 -9.86
C LYS A 142 -12.75 22.12 -10.23
N MET A 143 -11.96 21.08 -9.95
CA MET A 143 -12.35 19.68 -10.18
C MET A 143 -13.59 19.28 -9.37
N ALA A 144 -13.77 19.86 -8.18
CA ALA A 144 -14.93 19.64 -7.32
C ALA A 144 -16.11 20.57 -7.62
N ASP A 145 -16.06 21.37 -8.69
CA ASP A 145 -17.05 22.41 -9.02
C ASP A 145 -17.29 23.39 -7.86
N ARG A 146 -16.21 23.81 -7.18
CA ARG A 146 -16.24 24.77 -6.07
C ARG A 146 -15.48 26.05 -6.44
N GLU A 147 -16.12 27.19 -6.19
CA GLU A 147 -15.48 28.49 -6.34
C GLU A 147 -14.44 28.73 -5.24
N THR A 148 -13.30 29.33 -5.61
CA THR A 148 -12.24 29.74 -4.68
C THR A 148 -12.18 31.26 -4.46
N ILE A 149 -12.92 32.00 -5.29
CA ILE A 149 -12.94 33.46 -5.31
C ILE A 149 -14.36 33.92 -5.01
N PHE A 150 -14.53 34.68 -3.92
CA PHE A 150 -15.84 35.19 -3.52
C PHE A 150 -15.85 36.71 -3.56
N GLN A 151 -16.92 37.29 -4.09
CA GLN A 151 -17.16 38.74 -4.03
C GLN A 151 -18.02 39.04 -2.80
N SER A 152 -17.48 39.79 -1.85
CA SER A 152 -18.19 40.16 -0.62
C SER A 152 -17.98 41.64 -0.30
N PHE A 153 -19.08 42.38 -0.18
CA PHE A 153 -19.09 43.81 0.17
C PHE A 153 -18.11 44.70 -0.61
N GLY A 154 -17.95 44.44 -1.92
CA GLY A 154 -17.03 45.21 -2.78
C GLY A 154 -15.55 44.83 -2.65
N SER A 155 -15.25 43.76 -1.90
CA SER A 155 -13.92 43.15 -1.79
C SER A 155 -13.94 41.74 -2.38
N THR A 156 -12.80 41.32 -2.92
CA THR A 156 -12.58 39.93 -3.36
C THR A 156 -11.90 39.17 -2.23
N SER A 157 -12.45 38.02 -1.84
CA SER A 157 -11.87 37.16 -0.82
C SER A 157 -11.47 35.79 -1.39
N HIS A 158 -10.33 35.31 -0.91
CA HIS A 158 -9.77 33.99 -1.19
C HIS A 158 -9.64 33.24 0.14
N PRO A 159 -10.75 32.73 0.71
CA PRO A 159 -10.76 32.25 2.10
C PRO A 159 -9.84 31.05 2.33
N PHE A 160 -9.53 30.27 1.28
CA PHE A 160 -8.71 29.06 1.36
C PHE A 160 -7.24 29.30 1.03
N VAL A 161 -6.93 30.41 0.36
CA VAL A 161 -5.56 30.81 -0.01
C VAL A 161 -5.44 32.30 0.24
N ASN A 162 -5.15 32.64 1.49
CA ASN A 162 -4.98 34.01 1.92
C ASN A 162 -3.48 34.36 2.05
N ASP A 163 -3.19 35.62 2.38
CA ASP A 163 -1.83 36.11 2.52
C ASP A 163 -1.01 35.33 3.57
N SER A 164 -1.64 34.70 4.58
CA SER A 164 -0.91 33.90 5.57
C SER A 164 -0.45 32.55 5.00
N VAL A 165 -1.26 31.90 4.16
CA VAL A 165 -0.85 30.66 3.48
C VAL A 165 0.32 30.96 2.53
N GLN A 166 0.23 32.04 1.75
CA GLN A 166 1.32 32.44 0.87
C GLN A 166 2.62 32.73 1.65
N ALA A 167 2.52 33.45 2.78
CA ALA A 167 3.68 33.76 3.61
C ALA A 167 4.37 32.51 4.19
N GLU A 168 3.62 31.46 4.55
CA GLU A 168 4.20 30.18 4.96
C GLU A 168 4.89 29.49 3.78
N LEU A 169 4.22 29.41 2.61
CA LEU A 169 4.79 28.81 1.41
C LEU A 169 6.06 29.54 0.93
N ASP A 170 6.17 30.84 1.11
CA ASP A 170 7.35 31.64 0.75
C ASP A 170 8.60 31.27 1.56
N LYS A 171 8.44 30.55 2.69
CA LYS A 171 9.56 30.00 3.45
C LYS A 171 10.20 28.78 2.77
N LEU A 172 9.53 28.16 1.79
CA LEU A 172 10.00 26.98 1.09
C LEU A 172 10.88 27.32 -0.12
N PRO A 173 11.92 26.52 -0.42
CA PRO A 173 12.68 26.65 -1.66
C PRO A 173 11.79 26.58 -2.92
N ASP A 174 12.07 27.40 -3.93
CA ASP A 174 11.28 27.44 -5.18
C ASP A 174 11.20 26.08 -5.87
N SER A 175 12.31 25.34 -5.93
CA SER A 175 12.33 23.99 -6.50
C SER A 175 11.48 23.00 -5.70
N ALA A 176 11.49 23.08 -4.36
CA ALA A 176 10.64 22.24 -3.52
C ALA A 176 9.15 22.52 -3.79
N LYS A 177 8.77 23.80 -3.95
CA LYS A 177 7.39 24.19 -4.28
C LYS A 177 6.88 23.57 -5.58
N ILE A 178 7.75 23.42 -6.59
CA ILE A 178 7.41 22.77 -7.87
C ILE A 178 7.09 21.29 -7.65
N HIS A 179 7.92 20.56 -6.89
CA HIS A 179 7.71 19.15 -6.62
C HIS A 179 6.47 18.90 -5.74
N ILE A 180 6.22 19.74 -4.74
CA ILE A 180 5.00 19.69 -3.91
C ILE A 180 3.75 19.94 -4.78
N ALA A 181 3.79 20.94 -5.67
CA ALA A 181 2.68 21.18 -6.58
C ALA A 181 2.44 19.99 -7.53
N LYS A 182 3.51 19.36 -8.01
CA LYS A 182 3.43 18.20 -8.91
C LYS A 182 2.73 17.01 -8.27
N ILE A 183 3.04 16.67 -7.02
CA ILE A 183 2.32 15.58 -6.33
C ILE A 183 0.84 15.93 -6.15
N ILE A 184 0.49 17.15 -5.75
CA ILE A 184 -0.92 17.59 -5.57
C ILE A 184 -1.72 17.43 -6.88
N VAL A 185 -1.17 17.89 -8.01
CA VAL A 185 -1.83 17.75 -9.33
C VAL A 185 -2.06 16.28 -9.68
N ASN A 186 -1.07 15.42 -9.41
CA ASN A 186 -1.18 14.00 -9.74
C ASN A 186 -2.11 13.23 -8.79
N LEU A 187 -2.24 13.64 -7.53
CA LEU A 187 -3.28 13.14 -6.64
C LEU A 187 -4.67 13.56 -7.15
N GLY A 188 -4.83 14.78 -7.66
CA GLY A 188 -6.04 15.22 -8.37
C GLY A 188 -6.40 14.32 -9.57
N ASP A 189 -5.44 14.01 -10.43
CA ASP A 189 -5.67 13.09 -11.56
C ASP A 189 -5.95 11.65 -11.11
N ALA A 190 -5.32 11.18 -10.03
CA ALA A 190 -5.66 9.89 -9.43
C ALA A 190 -7.11 9.84 -8.94
N ILE A 191 -7.59 10.89 -8.24
CA ILE A 191 -8.98 11.01 -7.81
C ILE A 191 -9.94 10.89 -9.01
N LYS A 192 -9.64 11.53 -10.14
CA LYS A 192 -10.43 11.41 -11.37
C LYS A 192 -10.51 9.96 -11.84
N TRP A 193 -9.40 9.23 -11.87
CA TRP A 193 -9.38 7.81 -12.27
C TRP A 193 -10.13 6.90 -11.29
N ARG A 194 -9.98 7.15 -9.98
CA ARG A 194 -10.78 6.48 -8.95
C ARG A 194 -12.27 6.71 -9.19
N ASN A 195 -12.70 7.95 -9.43
CA ASN A 195 -14.11 8.25 -9.66
C ASN A 195 -14.64 7.59 -10.93
N ILE A 196 -13.82 7.49 -11.99
CA ILE A 196 -14.15 6.68 -13.16
C ILE A 196 -14.35 5.21 -12.76
N ALA A 197 -13.49 4.64 -11.92
CA ALA A 197 -13.59 3.24 -11.50
C ALA A 197 -14.94 2.88 -10.86
N PHE A 198 -15.51 3.82 -10.12
CA PHE A 198 -16.77 3.64 -9.39
C PHE A 198 -17.99 4.29 -10.07
N ARG A 199 -17.86 4.76 -11.32
CA ARG A 199 -18.93 5.48 -12.04
C ARG A 199 -20.25 4.74 -12.18
N ASN A 200 -20.21 3.40 -12.09
CA ASN A 200 -21.38 2.52 -12.23
C ASN A 200 -21.82 1.91 -10.89
N CYS A 201 -21.12 2.19 -9.79
CA CYS A 201 -21.47 1.67 -8.47
C CYS A 201 -22.48 2.59 -7.78
N ASP A 202 -23.49 2.02 -7.13
CA ASP A 202 -24.47 2.80 -6.37
C ASP A 202 -23.81 3.50 -5.17
N ALA A 203 -24.12 4.79 -4.98
CA ALA A 203 -23.53 5.59 -3.92
C ALA A 203 -23.95 5.14 -2.51
N SER A 204 -25.18 4.67 -2.34
CA SER A 204 -25.65 4.12 -1.05
C SER A 204 -24.92 2.84 -0.71
N ASP A 205 -24.68 1.95 -1.68
CA ASP A 205 -23.98 0.69 -1.44
C ASP A 205 -22.51 0.93 -1.11
N MET A 206 -21.87 1.87 -1.81
CA MET A 206 -20.52 2.32 -1.48
C MET A 206 -20.43 2.90 -0.07
N GLN A 207 -21.41 3.71 0.38
CA GLN A 207 -21.42 4.24 1.74
C GLN A 207 -21.56 3.15 2.80
N LYS A 208 -22.40 2.14 2.55
CA LYS A 208 -22.56 1.01 3.47
C LYS A 208 -21.27 0.17 3.55
N VAL A 209 -20.58 -0.08 2.42
CA VAL A 209 -19.30 -0.79 2.43
C VAL A 209 -18.22 -0.01 3.18
N ILE A 210 -18.14 1.31 3.01
CA ILE A 210 -17.22 2.16 3.80
C ILE A 210 -17.53 2.10 5.29
N ALA A 211 -18.75 1.81 5.70
CA ALA A 211 -19.15 1.72 7.10
C ALA A 211 -18.91 0.33 7.73
N ILE A 212 -18.51 -0.68 6.94
CA ILE A 212 -18.23 -2.03 7.48
C ILE A 212 -16.98 -1.99 8.36
N ARG A 213 -17.07 -2.51 9.58
CA ARG A 213 -15.97 -2.57 10.56
C ARG A 213 -15.62 -3.98 11.03
N ASP A 214 -16.54 -4.91 10.83
CA ASP A 214 -16.54 -6.28 11.33
C ASP A 214 -16.43 -7.30 10.18
N LEU A 215 -15.86 -6.91 9.02
CA LEU A 215 -15.84 -7.78 7.83
C LEU A 215 -15.09 -9.07 8.11
N ALA A 216 -13.87 -8.97 8.64
CA ALA A 216 -13.08 -10.15 8.97
C ALA A 216 -13.82 -11.05 9.95
N ASP A 217 -14.42 -10.49 11.00
CA ASP A 217 -15.16 -11.23 12.02
C ASP A 217 -16.34 -12.00 11.47
N THR A 218 -17.13 -11.35 10.63
CA THR A 218 -18.42 -11.90 10.17
C THR A 218 -18.28 -12.86 8.99
N GLN A 219 -17.18 -12.79 8.24
CA GLN A 219 -16.96 -13.63 7.05
C GLN A 219 -16.66 -15.09 7.38
N ASN A 220 -15.83 -15.37 8.39
CA ASN A 220 -15.37 -16.74 8.66
C ASN A 220 -16.51 -17.69 9.05
N ASP A 221 -17.45 -17.20 9.86
CA ASP A 221 -18.61 -17.99 10.32
C ASP A 221 -19.86 -17.74 9.47
N GLY A 222 -19.77 -16.88 8.44
CA GLY A 222 -20.90 -16.50 7.59
C GLY A 222 -22.07 -15.90 8.36
N THR A 223 -21.82 -15.23 9.49
CA THR A 223 -22.86 -14.73 10.41
C THR A 223 -23.59 -13.52 9.87
N LYS A 224 -23.00 -12.83 8.88
CA LYS A 224 -23.57 -11.65 8.23
C LYS A 224 -23.30 -11.69 6.73
N TYR A 225 -24.31 -11.32 5.96
CA TYR A 225 -24.23 -11.19 4.51
C TYR A 225 -24.39 -9.72 4.11
N TYR A 226 -23.47 -9.23 3.29
CA TYR A 226 -23.42 -7.86 2.78
C TYR A 226 -23.72 -7.84 1.28
N PRO A 227 -24.99 -7.72 0.86
CA PRO A 227 -25.33 -7.72 -0.57
C PRO A 227 -24.62 -6.60 -1.35
N GLU A 228 -24.33 -5.48 -0.69
CA GLU A 228 -23.65 -4.33 -1.29
C GLU A 228 -22.24 -4.66 -1.82
N ILE A 229 -21.57 -5.65 -1.22
CA ILE A 229 -20.27 -6.14 -1.69
C ILE A 229 -20.43 -6.77 -3.06
N ASP A 230 -21.45 -7.61 -3.26
CA ASP A 230 -21.70 -8.27 -4.54
C ASP A 230 -22.16 -7.27 -5.61
N ASP A 231 -22.99 -6.30 -5.23
CA ASP A 231 -23.45 -5.23 -6.12
C ASP A 231 -22.26 -4.39 -6.65
N ILE A 232 -21.32 -4.02 -5.76
CA ILE A 232 -20.10 -3.30 -6.16
C ILE A 232 -19.17 -4.19 -6.98
N ALA A 233 -18.94 -5.45 -6.57
CA ALA A 233 -18.06 -6.37 -7.27
C ALA A 233 -18.49 -6.62 -8.72
N SER A 234 -19.81 -6.60 -8.98
CA SER A 234 -20.35 -6.74 -10.34
C SER A 234 -20.21 -5.48 -11.21
N SER A 235 -19.97 -4.32 -10.60
CA SER A 235 -20.08 -3.00 -11.27
C SER A 235 -18.76 -2.25 -11.40
N ILE A 236 -17.79 -2.52 -10.54
CA ILE A 236 -16.51 -1.80 -10.45
C ILE A 236 -15.63 -1.99 -11.69
N ASP A 237 -15.01 -0.90 -12.16
CA ASP A 237 -13.98 -0.90 -13.19
C ASP A 237 -12.58 -0.94 -12.56
N TYR A 238 -12.11 -2.16 -12.27
CA TYR A 238 -10.78 -2.40 -11.68
C TYR A 238 -9.61 -1.81 -12.48
N PRO A 239 -9.54 -1.91 -13.82
CA PRO A 239 -8.50 -1.23 -14.59
C PRO A 239 -8.34 0.26 -14.26
N SER A 240 -9.45 1.00 -14.14
CA SER A 240 -9.42 2.42 -13.78
C SER A 240 -8.96 2.65 -12.34
N LEU A 241 -9.40 1.82 -11.39
CA LEU A 241 -8.96 1.89 -9.98
C LEU A 241 -7.46 1.64 -9.87
N HIS A 242 -6.96 0.59 -10.52
CA HIS A 242 -5.55 0.26 -10.47
C HIS A 242 -4.68 1.30 -11.18
N TYR A 243 -5.18 1.94 -12.24
CA TYR A 243 -4.46 3.07 -12.84
C TYR A 243 -4.38 4.28 -11.89
N SER A 244 -5.43 4.54 -11.10
CA SER A 244 -5.36 5.52 -10.00
C SER A 244 -4.26 5.15 -9.01
N ALA A 245 -4.21 3.89 -8.57
CA ALA A 245 -3.19 3.44 -7.61
C ALA A 245 -1.77 3.57 -8.15
N LEU A 246 -1.55 3.20 -9.42
CA LEU A 246 -0.26 3.37 -10.10
C LEU A 246 0.17 4.83 -10.22
N LYS A 247 -0.80 5.76 -10.39
CA LYS A 247 -0.54 7.21 -10.36
C LYS A 247 -0.12 7.70 -8.98
N VAL A 248 -0.81 7.28 -7.94
CA VAL A 248 -0.43 7.61 -6.55
C VAL A 248 0.97 7.07 -6.25
N ALA A 249 1.23 5.79 -6.50
CA ALA A 249 2.52 5.15 -6.27
C ALA A 249 3.68 5.86 -7.00
N ALA A 250 3.50 6.19 -8.28
CA ALA A 250 4.52 6.90 -9.05
C ALA A 250 4.70 8.35 -8.58
N ALA A 251 3.62 9.07 -8.27
CA ALA A 251 3.69 10.46 -7.82
C ALA A 251 4.37 10.59 -6.46
N VAL A 252 4.09 9.67 -5.54
CA VAL A 252 4.70 9.65 -4.20
C VAL A 252 6.18 9.26 -4.29
N GLY A 253 6.52 8.23 -5.07
CA GLY A 253 7.93 7.87 -5.30
C GLY A 253 8.74 8.98 -5.97
N GLU A 254 8.15 9.72 -6.92
CA GLU A 254 8.79 10.90 -7.52
C GLU A 254 8.92 12.05 -6.52
N ALA A 255 7.93 12.25 -5.65
CA ALA A 255 7.97 13.26 -4.60
C ALA A 255 9.05 12.96 -3.57
N GLU A 256 9.17 11.73 -3.04
CA GLU A 256 10.25 11.30 -2.14
C GLU A 256 11.61 11.65 -2.75
N ALA A 257 11.85 11.16 -3.97
CA ALA A 257 13.16 11.22 -4.59
C ALA A 257 13.63 12.66 -4.80
N ASN A 258 12.71 13.58 -5.09
CA ASN A 258 13.01 14.98 -5.37
C ASN A 258 12.96 15.88 -4.14
N LEU A 259 12.13 15.57 -3.13
CA LEU A 259 11.95 16.42 -1.95
C LEU A 259 12.93 16.12 -0.83
N LYS A 260 13.44 14.88 -0.71
CA LYS A 260 14.37 14.48 0.36
C LYS A 260 15.62 15.36 0.47
N GLN A 261 16.10 15.91 -0.65
CA GLN A 261 17.26 16.80 -0.67
C GLN A 261 17.01 18.15 0.03
N TYR A 262 15.75 18.58 0.15
CA TYR A 262 15.36 19.86 0.73
C TYR A 262 15.02 19.78 2.22
N VAL A 263 15.02 18.58 2.84
CA VAL A 263 14.67 18.39 4.26
C VAL A 263 15.40 19.39 5.17
N LYS A 264 16.69 19.65 4.92
CA LYS A 264 17.51 20.57 5.73
C LYS A 264 17.23 22.06 5.46
N ASP A 265 16.57 22.36 4.36
CA ASP A 265 16.20 23.72 3.95
C ASP A 265 14.80 24.10 4.46
N ILE A 266 14.02 23.14 4.96
CA ILE A 266 12.71 23.40 5.58
C ILE A 266 12.91 24.01 6.97
N PRO A 267 12.27 25.15 7.30
CA PRO A 267 12.39 25.75 8.62
C PRO A 267 11.88 24.82 9.73
N ASP A 268 12.56 24.80 10.87
CA ASP A 268 12.17 23.99 12.03
C ASP A 268 10.73 24.33 12.50
N ASP A 269 10.27 25.57 12.40
CA ASP A 269 8.92 25.98 12.82
C ASP A 269 7.86 25.90 11.72
N PHE A 270 8.20 25.34 10.55
CA PHE A 270 7.27 25.28 9.42
C PHE A 270 6.11 24.30 9.67
N GLU A 271 4.89 24.79 9.51
CA GLU A 271 3.67 23.99 9.63
C GLU A 271 2.57 24.67 8.83
N LEU A 272 1.95 23.92 7.92
CA LEU A 272 0.88 24.46 7.09
C LEU A 272 -0.20 23.41 6.90
N HIS A 273 -1.44 23.79 7.21
CA HIS A 273 -2.64 22.99 6.95
C HIS A 273 -3.57 23.76 6.02
N ILE A 274 -4.03 23.10 4.96
CA ILE A 274 -4.92 23.67 3.96
C ILE A 274 -6.07 22.71 3.72
N GLU A 275 -7.31 23.19 3.86
CA GLU A 275 -8.49 22.40 3.52
C GLU A 275 -8.64 22.28 2.00
N THR A 276 -9.08 21.11 1.52
CA THR A 276 -9.48 20.93 0.12
C THR A 276 -10.78 20.14 0.04
N PRO A 277 -11.48 20.13 -1.11
CA PRO A 277 -12.71 19.35 -1.27
C PRO A 277 -12.52 17.84 -1.10
N TYR A 278 -11.28 17.33 -1.20
CA TYR A 278 -10.95 15.91 -1.18
C TYR A 278 -10.20 15.47 0.08
N GLY A 279 -10.17 16.33 1.10
CA GLY A 279 -9.42 16.15 2.34
C GLY A 279 -8.36 17.22 2.54
N ASN A 280 -7.83 17.31 3.76
CA ASN A 280 -6.82 18.30 4.12
C ASN A 280 -5.46 17.98 3.48
N ILE A 281 -4.66 19.01 3.28
CA ILE A 281 -3.25 18.91 2.95
C ILE A 281 -2.46 19.47 4.13
N ALA A 282 -1.47 18.73 4.63
CA ALA A 282 -0.51 19.22 5.62
C ALA A 282 0.92 19.13 5.11
N PHE A 283 1.72 20.14 5.40
CA PHE A 283 3.17 20.12 5.27
C PHE A 283 3.79 20.40 6.64
N LEU A 284 4.62 19.48 7.11
CA LEU A 284 5.14 19.49 8.48
C LEU A 284 6.67 19.62 8.46
N SER A 285 7.21 20.53 9.26
CA SER A 285 8.66 20.75 9.35
C SER A 285 9.40 19.53 9.87
N PRO A 286 10.70 19.42 9.59
CA PRO A 286 11.48 18.24 9.95
C PRO A 286 11.73 18.05 11.45
N VAL A 287 11.20 18.86 12.39
CA VAL A 287 11.82 19.15 13.74
C VAL A 287 12.56 17.97 14.34
N PHE A 288 13.80 17.90 13.90
CA PHE A 288 14.75 16.86 14.20
C PHE A 288 15.65 17.46 15.26
N LYS A 289 15.36 17.24 16.55
CA LYS A 289 16.43 17.34 17.56
C LYS A 289 16.13 16.67 18.90
N LYS A 290 16.88 15.57 19.06
CA LYS A 290 17.64 15.14 20.24
C LYS A 290 16.80 14.69 21.42
N HIS A 291 16.38 13.44 21.37
CA HIS A 291 16.89 12.31 22.17
C HIS A 291 16.23 11.03 21.63
N LYS A 292 16.70 9.84 22.04
CA LYS A 292 15.83 8.65 22.01
C LYS A 292 14.66 8.95 22.95
N LEU A 293 13.63 9.64 22.44
CA LEU A 293 12.40 9.79 23.18
C LEU A 293 11.80 8.39 23.29
N PRO A 294 11.29 7.99 24.45
CA PRO A 294 10.60 6.72 24.56
C PRO A 294 9.43 6.72 23.57
N GLN A 295 9.25 5.60 22.86
CA GLN A 295 8.09 5.41 22.02
C GLN A 295 6.81 5.58 22.86
N PRO A 296 5.79 6.31 22.37
CA PRO A 296 4.49 6.41 23.02
C PRO A 296 3.93 5.01 23.22
N LYS A 297 3.50 4.70 24.45
CA LYS A 297 2.82 3.43 24.72
C LYS A 297 1.34 3.70 24.91
N ALA A 298 0.52 3.03 24.11
CA ALA A 298 -0.91 2.99 24.36
C ALA A 298 -1.20 2.23 25.67
N THR A 299 -1.81 2.91 26.64
CA THR A 299 -2.29 2.30 27.88
C THR A 299 -3.78 2.54 28.03
N ALA A 300 -4.59 1.47 27.95
CA ALA A 300 -6.04 1.49 28.24
C ALA A 300 -6.79 2.72 27.66
N GLY A 301 -6.68 2.93 26.33
CA GLY A 301 -7.41 4.00 25.62
C GLY A 301 -6.88 5.42 25.82
N THR A 302 -5.78 5.61 26.55
CA THR A 302 -5.08 6.90 26.65
C THR A 302 -3.60 6.72 26.38
N VAL A 303 -3.01 7.75 25.79
CA VAL A 303 -1.55 7.87 25.69
C VAL A 303 -1.18 9.12 26.44
N ALA A 304 -0.15 9.03 27.26
CA ALA A 304 0.40 10.21 27.87
C ALA A 304 1.10 11.04 26.79
N PRO A 305 0.72 12.30 26.53
CA PRO A 305 1.45 13.15 25.60
C PRO A 305 2.91 13.18 26.02
N ILE A 306 3.80 12.76 25.11
CA ILE A 306 5.23 12.74 25.37
C ILE A 306 5.80 14.08 24.91
N LYS A 307 6.29 14.86 25.87
CA LYS A 307 6.97 16.13 25.58
C LYS A 307 8.05 15.91 24.52
N GLY A 308 7.90 16.56 23.37
CA GLY A 308 8.81 16.46 22.23
C GLY A 308 8.25 15.71 21.02
N TRP A 309 7.09 15.07 21.15
CA TRP A 309 6.33 14.53 20.02
C TRP A 309 5.26 15.51 19.56
N TYR A 310 4.98 15.52 18.26
CA TYR A 310 3.85 16.24 17.68
C TYR A 310 2.66 15.30 17.51
N GLU A 311 1.46 15.77 17.80
CA GLU A 311 0.24 14.96 17.65
C GLU A 311 -0.59 15.53 16.51
N ILE A 312 -1.03 14.67 15.59
CA ILE A 312 -1.92 15.04 14.49
C ILE A 312 -3.09 14.07 14.41
N GLU A 313 -4.30 14.61 14.26
CA GLU A 313 -5.48 13.83 13.87
C GLU A 313 -5.47 13.76 12.33
N ALA A 314 -5.11 12.59 11.79
CA ALA A 314 -4.82 12.38 10.38
C ALA A 314 -6.02 11.83 9.59
N THR A 315 -7.25 11.98 10.08
CA THR A 315 -8.44 11.59 9.34
C THR A 315 -8.77 12.60 8.25
N ASN A 316 -9.21 12.10 7.09
CA ASN A 316 -9.68 12.93 5.97
C ASN A 316 -8.60 13.86 5.40
N TYR A 317 -7.37 13.36 5.29
CA TYR A 317 -6.28 14.02 4.55
C TYR A 317 -6.17 13.47 3.14
N LEU A 318 -5.99 14.37 2.17
CA LEU A 318 -5.54 14.02 0.83
C LEU A 318 -4.03 13.75 0.83
N LEU A 319 -3.26 14.60 1.52
CA LEU A 319 -1.80 14.53 1.58
C LEU A 319 -1.31 15.03 2.95
N ILE A 320 -0.52 14.23 3.64
CA ILE A 320 0.39 14.69 4.69
C ILE A 320 1.80 14.50 4.12
N LEU A 321 2.57 15.58 4.07
CA LEU A 321 4.00 15.55 3.76
C LEU A 321 4.75 15.93 5.04
N ASP A 322 5.35 14.93 5.66
CA ASP A 322 6.27 15.13 6.78
C ASP A 322 7.72 15.12 6.27
N PHE A 323 8.48 16.13 6.67
CA PHE A 323 9.89 16.27 6.32
C PHE A 323 10.84 15.65 7.35
N GLY A 324 10.37 15.02 8.42
CA GLY A 324 11.27 14.35 9.37
C GLY A 324 10.83 14.35 10.84
N ARG A 325 9.61 14.76 11.16
CA ARG A 325 9.20 15.06 12.55
C ARG A 325 8.85 13.75 13.25
N ASN A 326 9.13 13.63 14.55
CA ASN A 326 8.52 12.55 15.33
C ASN A 326 7.03 12.88 15.62
N ILE A 327 6.13 12.14 15.00
CA ILE A 327 4.68 12.32 15.02
C ILE A 327 3.98 11.14 15.68
N ILE A 328 2.95 11.49 16.44
CA ILE A 328 1.90 10.59 16.87
C ILE A 328 0.71 10.81 15.95
N TYR A 329 0.52 9.89 15.01
CA TYR A 329 -0.62 9.87 14.11
C TYR A 329 -1.82 9.24 14.79
N GLN A 330 -2.78 10.10 15.14
CA GLN A 330 -4.15 9.70 15.47
C GLN A 330 -4.98 9.62 14.20
N GLY A 331 -6.10 8.91 14.23
CA GLY A 331 -7.00 8.88 13.07
C GLY A 331 -6.61 7.90 11.97
N SER A 332 -7.13 8.17 10.77
CA SER A 332 -7.04 7.31 9.58
C SER A 332 -5.86 7.71 8.67
N ALA A 333 -4.64 7.74 9.20
CA ALA A 333 -3.44 8.18 8.46
C ALA A 333 -3.26 7.38 7.15
N GLY A 334 -3.23 8.08 6.00
CA GLY A 334 -3.09 7.46 4.68
C GLY A 334 -4.22 6.48 4.34
N ALA A 335 -5.38 6.62 4.96
CA ALA A 335 -6.52 5.73 4.78
C ALA A 335 -7.75 6.48 4.26
N THR A 336 -8.43 5.91 3.26
CA THR A 336 -9.63 6.51 2.67
C THR A 336 -10.84 6.33 3.58
N ALA A 337 -11.08 7.31 4.44
CA ALA A 337 -12.10 7.23 5.50
C ALA A 337 -13.52 7.57 5.03
N SER A 338 -13.70 8.13 3.83
CA SER A 338 -15.02 8.51 3.29
C SER A 338 -15.04 8.56 1.76
N LEU A 339 -16.24 8.58 1.15
CA LEU A 339 -16.36 8.79 -0.31
C LEU A 339 -15.87 10.17 -0.78
N ALA A 340 -15.81 11.16 0.11
CA ALA A 340 -15.27 12.48 -0.20
C ALA A 340 -13.72 12.49 -0.16
N ASN A 341 -13.10 11.48 0.45
CA ASN A 341 -11.65 11.30 0.51
C ASN A 341 -11.24 9.99 -0.20
N PRO A 342 -11.36 9.93 -1.53
CA PRO A 342 -11.13 8.72 -2.32
C PRO A 342 -9.66 8.34 -2.50
N VAL A 343 -8.75 9.28 -2.19
CA VAL A 343 -7.30 9.09 -2.17
C VAL A 343 -6.77 9.73 -0.89
N SER A 344 -5.93 9.02 -0.14
CA SER A 344 -5.28 9.53 1.07
C SER A 344 -3.81 9.09 1.10
N VAL A 345 -2.91 10.05 1.28
CA VAL A 345 -1.46 9.82 1.24
C VAL A 345 -0.80 10.41 2.48
N VAL A 346 0.09 9.62 3.10
CA VAL A 346 1.16 10.13 3.96
C VAL A 346 2.47 9.85 3.25
N LEU A 347 3.28 10.89 3.07
CA LEU A 347 4.66 10.79 2.66
C LEU A 347 5.50 11.32 3.80
N ASP A 348 6.13 10.40 4.50
CA ASP A 348 7.04 10.64 5.61
C ASP A 348 8.49 10.47 5.12
N MET A 349 9.28 11.53 5.30
CA MET A 349 10.71 11.56 4.95
C MET A 349 11.59 11.04 6.08
N GLY A 350 11.01 10.83 7.26
CA GLY A 350 11.54 10.06 8.34
C GLY A 350 11.14 10.59 9.70
N GLY A 351 11.74 10.05 10.75
CA GLY A 351 11.35 10.38 12.10
C GLY A 351 11.50 9.16 12.98
N ASN A 352 10.83 9.13 14.12
CA ASN A 352 10.43 7.85 14.70
C ASN A 352 9.00 8.11 15.11
N ASP A 353 8.08 7.38 14.54
CA ASP A 353 6.69 7.75 14.39
C ASP A 353 5.81 6.68 15.01
N TYR A 354 4.64 7.12 15.46
CA TYR A 354 3.66 6.24 16.06
C TYR A 354 2.35 6.36 15.30
N TYR A 355 2.01 5.32 14.56
CA TYR A 355 0.79 5.25 13.76
C TYR A 355 -0.31 4.48 14.49
N GLY A 356 -1.56 4.93 14.30
CA GLY A 356 -2.74 4.28 14.87
C GLY A 356 -2.90 4.52 16.37
N PHE A 357 -2.60 5.74 16.79
CA PHE A 357 -3.01 6.23 18.09
C PHE A 357 -4.53 6.26 18.21
N GLN A 358 -5.08 5.83 19.35
CA GLN A 358 -6.53 5.63 19.54
C GLN A 358 -7.18 4.74 18.45
N ARG A 359 -6.46 3.73 17.96
CA ARG A 359 -6.94 2.73 16.97
C ARG A 359 -8.31 2.10 17.23
N ASP A 360 -8.82 2.11 18.46
CA ASP A 360 -10.18 1.63 18.76
C ASP A 360 -11.26 2.62 18.27
N SER A 361 -10.94 3.91 18.22
CA SER A 361 -11.82 4.97 17.68
C SER A 361 -11.66 5.13 16.16
N TYR A 362 -10.50 4.72 15.63
CA TYR A 362 -10.12 4.86 14.23
C TYR A 362 -9.55 3.54 13.69
N PRO A 363 -10.42 2.57 13.36
CA PRO A 363 -9.97 1.24 13.02
C PRO A 363 -9.15 1.23 11.73
N GLN A 364 -9.64 1.92 10.70
CA GLN A 364 -8.91 2.03 9.45
C GLN A 364 -7.74 3.02 9.54
N THR A 365 -6.50 2.57 9.33
CA THR A 365 -5.31 3.44 9.43
C THR A 365 -4.09 2.85 8.74
N THR A 366 -3.10 3.69 8.46
CA THR A 366 -1.82 3.31 7.87
C THR A 366 -1.97 2.68 6.48
N GLY A 367 -2.26 3.50 5.47
CA GLY A 367 -2.15 3.09 4.07
C GLY A 367 -3.31 2.23 3.57
N VAL A 368 -4.54 2.54 3.96
CA VAL A 368 -5.71 1.66 3.72
C VAL A 368 -6.61 2.20 2.62
N GLY A 369 -6.84 1.39 1.59
CA GLY A 369 -7.72 1.72 0.47
C GLY A 369 -9.07 1.02 0.57
N ILE A 370 -10.09 1.72 1.11
CA ILE A 370 -11.49 1.26 1.08
C ILE A 370 -12.23 2.02 -0.02
N LEU A 371 -12.63 1.31 -1.07
CA LEU A 371 -13.18 1.88 -2.30
C LEU A 371 -12.29 2.99 -2.89
N GLY A 372 -10.98 2.96 -2.68
CA GLY A 372 -10.10 4.08 -2.99
C GLY A 372 -8.63 3.68 -2.97
N VAL A 373 -7.75 4.68 -2.89
CA VAL A 373 -6.30 4.45 -2.77
C VAL A 373 -5.80 5.07 -1.48
N GLY A 374 -5.34 4.23 -0.55
CA GLY A 374 -4.66 4.66 0.66
C GLY A 374 -3.18 4.31 0.57
N LEU A 375 -2.31 5.26 0.92
CA LEU A 375 -0.87 5.05 0.84
C LEU A 375 -0.15 5.73 2.01
N VAL A 376 0.72 4.99 2.68
CA VAL A 376 1.77 5.53 3.56
C VAL A 376 3.11 5.14 2.96
N PHE A 377 3.97 6.13 2.76
CA PHE A 377 5.36 5.95 2.38
C PHE A 377 6.20 6.52 3.52
N ASP A 378 6.89 5.66 4.24
CA ASP A 378 7.92 6.03 5.22
C ASP A 378 9.31 5.80 4.63
N SER A 379 10.19 6.79 4.78
CA SER A 379 11.51 6.78 4.16
C SER A 379 12.63 6.38 5.13
N ASP A 380 12.47 6.59 6.43
CA ASP A 380 13.52 6.40 7.44
C ASP A 380 12.98 6.52 8.87
N GLY A 381 13.08 5.50 9.69
CA GLY A 381 12.66 5.66 11.07
C GLY A 381 12.93 4.48 11.97
N ASN A 382 12.30 4.44 13.13
CA ASN A 382 12.08 3.20 13.88
C ASN A 382 10.67 3.35 14.46
N ASP A 383 9.70 2.89 13.69
CA ASP A 383 8.32 3.31 13.77
C ASP A 383 7.46 2.23 14.42
N GLU A 384 6.36 2.66 15.04
CA GLU A 384 5.37 1.76 15.61
C GLU A 384 4.03 1.91 14.89
N TYR A 385 3.72 0.95 14.02
CA TYR A 385 2.46 0.83 13.33
C TYR A 385 1.47 0.01 14.16
N ASN A 386 0.45 0.66 14.73
CA ASN A 386 -0.54 0.02 15.61
C ASN A 386 -1.97 0.11 15.07
N GLY A 387 -2.45 -0.95 14.40
CA GLY A 387 -3.83 -1.05 13.91
C GLY A 387 -4.77 -1.84 14.83
N THR A 388 -6.08 -1.70 14.62
CA THR A 388 -7.08 -2.70 15.03
C THR A 388 -7.48 -3.51 13.79
N ASP A 389 -8.52 -3.06 13.09
CA ASP A 389 -9.08 -3.69 11.90
C ASP A 389 -8.95 -2.79 10.68
N PHE A 390 -8.56 -3.35 9.54
CA PHE A 390 -8.25 -2.59 8.32
C PHE A 390 -7.04 -1.67 8.52
N ALA A 391 -5.86 -2.23 8.75
CA ALA A 391 -4.66 -1.44 8.96
C ALA A 391 -3.52 -1.84 8.02
N GLN A 392 -2.45 -1.03 7.98
CA GLN A 392 -1.15 -1.39 7.42
C GLN A 392 -1.24 -1.97 6.00
N GLY A 393 -1.68 -1.14 5.05
CA GLY A 393 -1.70 -1.54 3.65
C GLY A 393 -2.93 -2.33 3.22
N THR A 394 -4.03 -2.36 3.98
CA THR A 394 -5.22 -3.15 3.59
C THR A 394 -6.02 -2.51 2.44
N GLY A 395 -6.51 -3.31 1.50
CA GLY A 395 -7.38 -2.87 0.40
C GLY A 395 -8.74 -3.58 0.37
N LEU A 396 -9.84 -2.85 0.55
CA LEU A 396 -11.22 -3.34 0.38
C LEU A 396 -11.88 -2.67 -0.83
N PHE A 397 -12.02 -3.39 -1.95
CA PHE A 397 -12.36 -2.78 -3.26
C PHE A 397 -11.46 -1.57 -3.61
N GLY A 398 -10.27 -1.52 -3.03
CA GLY A 398 -9.33 -0.42 -3.14
C GLY A 398 -7.91 -0.95 -3.19
N VAL A 399 -6.97 -0.02 -3.21
CA VAL A 399 -5.54 -0.32 -3.11
C VAL A 399 -5.00 0.31 -1.85
N GLY A 400 -4.61 -0.53 -0.89
CA GLY A 400 -3.88 -0.12 0.30
C GLY A 400 -2.39 -0.41 0.14
N VAL A 401 -1.56 0.55 0.55
CA VAL A 401 -0.11 0.42 0.53
C VAL A 401 0.48 1.03 1.79
N LEU A 402 1.19 0.22 2.56
CA LEU A 402 2.20 0.69 3.52
C LEU A 402 3.55 0.32 2.93
N TYR A 403 4.39 1.32 2.67
CA TYR A 403 5.76 1.13 2.23
C TYR A 403 6.70 1.82 3.22
N ASP A 404 7.41 1.03 4.01
CA ASP A 404 8.51 1.47 4.85
C ASP A 404 9.83 1.12 4.14
N LYS A 405 10.71 2.10 3.95
CA LYS A 405 11.99 1.88 3.28
C LYS A 405 13.05 1.30 4.21
N LYS A 406 13.05 1.65 5.48
CA LYS A 406 14.08 1.24 6.43
C LYS A 406 13.75 1.67 7.85
N GLY A 407 14.12 0.82 8.79
CA GLY A 407 14.02 1.12 10.21
C GLY A 407 14.28 -0.09 11.06
N ASN A 408 13.78 -0.10 12.29
CA ASN A 408 13.57 -1.34 13.05
C ASN A 408 12.21 -1.16 13.70
N ASP A 409 11.22 -1.70 13.02
CA ASP A 409 9.85 -1.24 13.10
C ASP A 409 8.97 -2.30 13.73
N LYS A 410 7.83 -1.84 14.25
CA LYS A 410 6.86 -2.72 14.90
C LYS A 410 5.51 -2.60 14.25
N TYR A 411 4.98 -3.75 13.90
CA TYR A 411 3.87 -3.94 13.02
C TYR A 411 2.80 -4.74 13.77
N LYS A 412 1.91 -4.04 14.48
CA LYS A 412 0.89 -4.68 15.33
C LYS A 412 -0.53 -4.39 14.84
N ALA A 413 -1.35 -5.42 14.68
CA ALA A 413 -2.78 -5.27 14.40
C ALA A 413 -3.65 -6.38 14.98
N SER A 414 -4.96 -6.18 15.01
CA SER A 414 -5.93 -7.22 15.35
C SER A 414 -6.25 -8.04 14.11
N LEU A 415 -7.06 -7.53 13.18
CA LEU A 415 -7.48 -8.24 11.97
C LEU A 415 -7.31 -7.37 10.72
N SER A 416 -7.38 -7.99 9.54
CA SER A 416 -7.42 -7.26 8.25
C SER A 416 -6.25 -6.29 8.09
N ALA A 417 -5.02 -6.79 8.22
CA ALA A 417 -3.83 -5.93 8.24
C ALA A 417 -2.59 -6.55 7.59
N GLN A 418 -1.49 -5.81 7.58
CA GLN A 418 -0.19 -6.17 6.99
C GLN A 418 -0.30 -6.61 5.53
N GLY A 419 -0.99 -5.79 4.73
CA GLY A 419 -1.20 -6.03 3.32
C GLY A 419 -2.28 -7.07 3.07
N CYS A 420 -3.44 -6.94 3.71
CA CYS A 420 -4.61 -7.76 3.41
C CYS A 420 -5.40 -7.18 2.22
N GLY A 421 -5.81 -8.02 1.27
CA GLY A 421 -6.64 -7.60 0.13
C GLY A 421 -8.01 -8.25 0.16
N TYR A 422 -9.09 -7.49 0.31
CA TYR A 422 -10.47 -7.94 0.15
C TYR A 422 -11.06 -7.38 -1.13
N PHE A 423 -11.31 -8.21 -2.14
CA PHE A 423 -11.72 -7.76 -3.48
C PHE A 423 -10.78 -6.75 -4.17
N GLY A 424 -9.74 -6.25 -3.50
CA GLY A 424 -8.80 -5.24 -3.96
C GLY A 424 -7.36 -5.72 -3.80
N ILE A 425 -6.46 -4.78 -3.56
CA ILE A 425 -5.02 -5.03 -3.39
C ILE A 425 -4.59 -4.44 -2.06
N GLY A 426 -3.95 -5.23 -1.21
CA GLY A 426 -3.28 -4.76 -0.01
C GLY A 426 -1.81 -5.13 -0.02
N LEU A 427 -0.94 -4.15 0.25
CA LEU A 427 0.51 -4.29 0.23
C LEU A 427 1.10 -3.70 1.51
N CYS A 428 1.81 -4.51 2.28
CA CYS A 428 2.72 -4.08 3.33
C CYS A 428 4.14 -4.45 2.88
N LEU A 429 4.94 -3.42 2.60
CA LEU A 429 6.25 -3.54 1.98
C LEU A 429 7.26 -2.90 2.93
N ASP A 430 8.28 -3.66 3.27
CA ASP A 430 9.35 -3.25 4.17
C ASP A 430 10.71 -3.44 3.48
N GLY A 431 11.56 -2.43 3.58
CA GLY A 431 12.90 -2.47 3.02
C GLY A 431 13.88 -3.19 3.94
N THR A 432 14.71 -2.42 4.64
CA THR A 432 15.78 -2.95 5.49
C THR A 432 15.54 -2.65 6.97
N GLY A 433 15.61 -3.66 7.81
CA GLY A 433 15.47 -3.48 9.26
C GLY A 433 15.57 -4.80 10.01
N ASP A 434 15.51 -4.80 11.33
CA ASP A 434 15.18 -6.01 12.09
C ASP A 434 13.76 -5.79 12.68
N ASP A 435 12.73 -6.33 12.02
CA ASP A 435 11.34 -5.90 12.25
C ASP A 435 10.47 -6.92 12.99
N GLU A 436 9.43 -6.45 13.69
CA GLU A 436 8.51 -7.29 14.45
C GLU A 436 7.05 -7.14 13.98
N TYR A 437 6.50 -8.22 13.42
CA TYR A 437 5.11 -8.32 12.97
C TYR A 437 4.29 -9.17 13.94
N TYR A 438 3.16 -8.63 14.42
CA TYR A 438 2.20 -9.33 15.25
C TYR A 438 0.77 -9.06 14.77
N ILE A 439 -0.01 -10.13 14.57
CA ILE A 439 -1.40 -10.04 14.16
C ILE A 439 -2.27 -11.11 14.82
N HIS A 440 -3.55 -10.84 15.06
CA HIS A 440 -4.47 -11.90 15.50
C HIS A 440 -4.93 -12.79 14.33
N GLY A 441 -5.25 -12.20 13.16
CA GLY A 441 -5.65 -12.98 11.99
C GLY A 441 -5.93 -12.14 10.75
N SER A 442 -6.25 -12.78 9.63
CA SER A 442 -6.58 -12.10 8.37
C SER A 442 -5.54 -11.04 7.94
N GLY A 443 -4.27 -11.42 7.88
CA GLY A 443 -3.20 -10.54 7.42
C GLY A 443 -1.91 -11.28 7.09
N GLN A 444 -0.78 -10.57 7.12
CA GLN A 444 0.52 -11.07 6.64
C GLN A 444 0.41 -11.61 5.20
N GLY A 445 -0.09 -10.76 4.29
CA GLY A 445 -0.31 -11.13 2.90
C GLY A 445 -1.60 -11.93 2.63
N CYS A 446 -2.63 -11.79 3.48
CA CYS A 446 -3.91 -12.44 3.26
C CYS A 446 -4.65 -11.81 2.05
N GLY A 447 -4.85 -12.57 0.98
CA GLY A 447 -5.63 -12.14 -0.21
C GLY A 447 -7.15 -12.16 -0.04
N GLY A 448 -7.65 -12.44 1.17
CA GLY A 448 -9.05 -12.35 1.54
C GLY A 448 -10.01 -13.15 0.65
N VAL A 449 -11.31 -12.88 0.82
CA VAL A 449 -12.33 -13.31 -0.15
C VAL A 449 -12.44 -12.29 -1.28
N GLY A 450 -13.05 -12.68 -2.40
CA GLY A 450 -13.27 -11.78 -3.53
C GLY A 450 -12.10 -11.69 -4.52
N GLY A 451 -11.18 -12.66 -4.46
CA GLY A 451 -9.98 -12.68 -5.29
C GLY A 451 -9.10 -11.46 -5.06
N GLY A 452 -8.98 -11.01 -3.82
CA GLY A 452 -8.06 -9.95 -3.48
C GLY A 452 -6.62 -10.41 -3.63
N ILE A 453 -5.70 -9.45 -3.65
CA ILE A 453 -4.27 -9.70 -3.57
C ILE A 453 -3.78 -9.10 -2.26
N GLY A 454 -3.21 -9.94 -1.41
CA GLY A 454 -2.53 -9.51 -0.19
C GLY A 454 -1.05 -9.84 -0.28
N VAL A 455 -0.19 -8.90 0.09
CA VAL A 455 1.27 -9.10 0.15
C VAL A 455 1.83 -8.45 1.40
N CYS A 456 2.57 -9.24 2.16
CA CYS A 456 3.48 -8.78 3.21
C CYS A 456 4.88 -9.22 2.79
N ALA A 457 5.78 -8.27 2.57
CA ALA A 457 7.11 -8.56 2.05
C ALA A 457 8.15 -7.61 2.64
N SER A 458 9.23 -8.19 3.13
CA SER A 458 10.44 -7.49 3.55
C SER A 458 11.60 -7.81 2.60
N PHE A 459 12.57 -6.91 2.46
CA PHE A 459 13.76 -7.15 1.63
C PHE A 459 14.92 -7.81 2.38
N ASP A 460 15.35 -7.24 3.49
CA ASP A 460 16.44 -7.77 4.32
C ASP A 460 16.14 -7.54 5.80
N GLY A 461 16.75 -8.34 6.66
CA GLY A 461 16.49 -8.25 8.10
C GLY A 461 16.39 -9.57 8.84
N LYS A 462 16.40 -9.49 10.17
CA LYS A 462 16.04 -10.62 11.05
C LYS A 462 14.63 -10.47 11.59
N ASP A 463 13.69 -10.46 10.67
CA ASP A 463 12.29 -10.20 10.98
C ASP A 463 11.65 -11.33 11.76
N ARG A 464 10.68 -10.96 12.59
CA ARG A 464 9.84 -11.88 13.34
C ARG A 464 8.38 -11.69 12.98
N TYR A 465 7.77 -12.74 12.43
CA TYR A 465 6.34 -12.77 12.15
C TYR A 465 5.61 -13.66 13.16
N THR A 466 4.64 -13.09 13.86
CA THR A 466 3.82 -13.78 14.86
C THR A 466 2.34 -13.62 14.49
N ALA A 467 1.68 -14.73 14.17
CA ALA A 467 0.22 -14.81 14.22
C ALA A 467 -0.15 -15.30 15.63
N GLU A 468 -1.10 -14.65 16.30
CA GLU A 468 -1.49 -14.97 17.67
C GLU A 468 -1.93 -16.45 17.79
N PRO A 469 -1.16 -17.30 18.50
CA PRO A 469 -1.50 -18.71 18.59
C PRO A 469 -2.65 -19.03 19.56
N PHE A 470 -2.96 -18.14 20.51
CA PHE A 470 -3.86 -18.43 21.61
C PHE A 470 -5.28 -17.91 21.35
N SER A 471 -6.22 -18.84 21.19
CA SER A 471 -7.63 -18.52 20.91
C SER A 471 -8.29 -17.67 22.00
N GLU A 472 -7.82 -17.74 23.25
CA GLU A 472 -8.32 -16.92 24.36
C GLU A 472 -7.96 -15.44 24.24
N ILE A 473 -6.93 -15.09 23.46
CA ILE A 473 -6.50 -13.70 23.26
C ILE A 473 -7.37 -13.00 22.22
N PHE A 474 -7.76 -13.71 21.15
CA PHE A 474 -8.51 -13.13 20.03
C PHE A 474 -9.91 -13.72 19.84
N ASN A 475 -10.36 -14.57 20.77
CA ASN A 475 -11.70 -15.16 20.86
C ASN A 475 -12.18 -15.82 19.56
N ARG A 476 -11.27 -16.51 18.87
CA ARG A 476 -11.52 -17.30 17.67
C ARG A 476 -10.80 -18.64 17.82
N GLY A 477 -11.45 -19.54 18.53
CA GLY A 477 -11.03 -20.94 18.53
C GLY A 477 -11.38 -21.56 17.18
N ASP A 478 -10.40 -22.17 16.53
CA ASP A 478 -10.71 -23.29 15.64
C ASP A 478 -11.08 -24.49 16.55
N TYR A 479 -11.93 -25.40 16.08
CA TYR A 479 -12.16 -26.70 16.75
C TYR A 479 -10.87 -27.53 16.93
N HIS A 480 -9.73 -27.04 16.44
CA HIS A 480 -8.41 -27.64 16.47
C HIS A 480 -7.38 -26.88 17.32
N SER A 481 -7.71 -25.74 17.90
CA SER A 481 -6.84 -25.01 18.84
C SER A 481 -7.26 -25.30 20.28
N GLU A 482 -6.48 -26.12 21.00
CA GLU A 482 -6.58 -26.31 22.45
C GLU A 482 -5.96 -25.15 23.23
#